data_AF-A0A2K3LEI0-F1
#
_entry.id   AF-A0A2K3LEI0-F1
#
_cell.length_a   1.000
_cell.length_b   1.000
_cell.length_c   1.000
_cell.angle_alpha   90.00
_cell.angle_beta   90.00
_cell.angle_gamma   90.00
#
_symmetry.space_group_name_H-M   'P 1'
#
loop_
_entity.id
_entity.type
_entity.pdbx_description
1 polymer ?
#
loop_
_entity_poly.entity_id
_entity_poly.type
_entity_poly.pdbx_seq_one_letter_code
_entity_poly.pdbx_strand_id
1 'polypeptide(L)'
;MQGLHPCDKRRTVTEYRHLFPGIDFSLVETDEDTWYTPEREKKEEVTARGLKFLEWLCTRKEKEIAVVTHSSFLFNTLSAFGNDCHPNIKTELSAHFANCELRSMVIVDKGMVGSNNSTTNYPGKIPHGPDLPSDATD
;
A
#
# COMPACT_ATOMS: atom_id res chain seq x y z
N MET A 1 7.61 1.25 -10.03
CA MET A 1 7.20 2.26 -11.03
C MET A 1 6.34 1.53 -12.06
N GLN A 2 5.24 2.12 -12.49
CA GLN A 2 4.30 1.49 -13.43
C GLN A 2 4.80 1.61 -14.89
N GLY A 3 4.23 0.81 -15.80
CA GLY A 3 4.35 0.94 -17.25
C GLY A 3 5.62 0.33 -17.87
N LEU A 4 5.82 0.49 -19.18
CA LEU A 4 6.95 -0.07 -19.96
C LEU A 4 7.05 -1.61 -20.02
N HIS A 5 6.99 -2.33 -18.89
CA HIS A 5 7.13 -3.78 -18.85
C HIS A 5 5.77 -4.46 -18.75
N PRO A 6 5.48 -5.50 -19.56
CA PRO A 6 4.21 -6.22 -19.50
C PRO A 6 3.87 -6.80 -18.12
N CYS A 7 4.88 -7.11 -17.29
CA CYS A 7 4.67 -7.58 -15.91
C CYS A 7 4.07 -6.51 -14.98
N ASP A 8 4.18 -5.23 -15.35
CA ASP A 8 3.60 -4.14 -14.57
C ASP A 8 2.09 -4.01 -14.87
N LYS A 9 1.60 -4.58 -15.98
CA LYS A 9 0.17 -4.59 -16.31
C LYS A 9 -0.57 -5.61 -15.45
N ARG A 10 -1.57 -5.17 -14.69
CA ARG A 10 -2.44 -6.11 -13.94
C ARG A 10 -3.38 -6.87 -14.88
N ARG A 11 -3.79 -8.06 -14.44
CA ARG A 11 -4.94 -8.78 -15.00
C ARG A 11 -6.26 -8.06 -14.70
N THR A 12 -7.34 -8.51 -15.35
CA THR A 12 -8.66 -7.91 -15.15
C THR A 12 -9.17 -8.16 -13.73
N VAL A 13 -10.05 -7.28 -13.25
CA VAL A 13 -10.68 -7.48 -11.94
C VAL A 13 -11.59 -8.71 -11.97
N THR A 14 -12.25 -8.98 -13.09
CA THR A 14 -13.07 -10.18 -13.31
C THR A 14 -12.26 -11.47 -13.10
N GLU A 15 -11.06 -11.55 -13.67
CA GLU A 15 -10.16 -12.69 -13.45
C GLU A 15 -9.72 -12.80 -11.99
N TYR A 16 -9.33 -11.67 -11.37
CA TYR A 16 -8.89 -11.70 -9.97
C TYR A 16 -10.00 -12.02 -8.98
N ARG A 17 -11.24 -11.58 -9.21
CA ARG A 17 -12.40 -11.96 -8.38
C ARG A 17 -12.64 -13.47 -8.40
N HIS A 18 -12.42 -14.12 -9.55
CA HIS A 18 -12.54 -15.57 -9.64
C HIS A 18 -11.42 -16.30 -8.87
N LEU A 19 -10.18 -15.80 -8.97
CA LEU A 19 -9.02 -16.39 -8.28
C LEU A 19 -9.02 -16.12 -6.77
N PHE A 20 -9.51 -14.95 -6.35
CA PHE A 20 -9.45 -14.46 -4.98
C PHE A 20 -10.82 -13.94 -4.50
N PRO A 21 -11.81 -14.83 -4.32
CA PRO A 21 -13.18 -14.43 -3.99
C PRO A 21 -13.34 -13.74 -2.62
N GLY A 22 -12.33 -13.83 -1.74
CA GLY A 22 -12.31 -13.17 -0.44
C GLY A 22 -11.76 -11.74 -0.45
N ILE A 23 -11.27 -11.25 -1.60
CA ILE A 23 -10.72 -9.89 -1.73
C ILE A 23 -11.81 -8.94 -2.23
N ASP A 24 -11.95 -7.81 -1.55
CA ASP A 24 -12.85 -6.75 -1.98
C ASP A 24 -12.18 -5.86 -3.04
N PHE A 25 -12.71 -5.89 -4.26
CA PHE A 25 -12.28 -5.05 -5.38
C PHE A 25 -13.23 -3.87 -5.64
N SER A 26 -14.14 -3.54 -4.72
CA SER A 26 -15.16 -2.49 -4.90
C SER A 26 -14.59 -1.10 -5.17
N LEU A 27 -13.35 -0.84 -4.74
CA LEU A 27 -12.64 0.42 -4.94
C LEU A 27 -11.84 0.48 -6.26
N VAL A 28 -11.83 -0.59 -7.06
CA VAL A 28 -11.20 -0.59 -8.39
C VAL A 28 -12.23 -0.19 -9.42
N GLU A 29 -12.05 0.98 -10.04
CA GLU A 29 -13.04 1.63 -10.90
C GLU A 29 -13.25 0.93 -12.25
N THR A 30 -12.21 0.27 -12.78
CA THR A 30 -12.21 -0.32 -14.13
C THR A 30 -11.86 -1.80 -14.10
N ASP A 31 -12.46 -2.59 -14.98
CA ASP A 31 -12.11 -4.02 -15.07
C ASP A 31 -10.70 -4.20 -15.65
N GLU A 32 -10.38 -3.49 -16.73
CA GLU A 32 -9.06 -3.46 -17.37
C GLU A 32 -8.08 -2.51 -16.67
N ASP A 33 -6.79 -2.79 -16.81
CA ASP A 33 -5.71 -1.89 -16.36
C ASP A 33 -5.59 -0.66 -17.26
N THR A 34 -6.31 0.40 -16.90
CA THR A 34 -6.24 1.71 -17.58
C THR A 34 -5.03 2.56 -17.17
N TRP A 35 -4.29 2.13 -16.14
CA TRP A 35 -3.13 2.84 -15.62
C TRP A 35 -1.82 2.37 -16.27
N TYR A 36 -1.82 1.17 -16.85
CA TYR A 36 -0.70 0.70 -17.65
C TYR A 36 -0.54 1.50 -18.94
N THR A 37 0.68 2.00 -19.16
CA THR A 37 1.09 2.62 -20.41
C THR A 37 2.38 1.94 -20.91
N PRO A 38 2.70 1.99 -22.22
CA PRO A 38 3.97 1.49 -22.73
C PRO A 38 5.17 2.37 -22.30
N GLU A 39 4.92 3.50 -21.64
CA GLU A 39 5.94 4.40 -21.13
C GLU A 39 6.21 4.14 -19.64
N ARG A 40 7.44 4.41 -19.19
CA ARG A 40 7.81 4.27 -17.79
C ARG A 40 7.28 5.48 -17.00
N GLU A 41 6.52 5.22 -15.93
CA GLU A 41 6.11 6.24 -14.96
C GLU A 41 7.33 7.00 -14.43
N LYS A 42 7.26 8.34 -14.40
CA LYS A 42 8.35 9.20 -13.89
C LYS A 42 8.40 9.19 -12.37
N LYS A 43 9.55 9.54 -11.82
CA LYS A 43 9.77 9.62 -10.37
C LYS A 43 8.80 10.60 -9.69
N GLU A 44 8.55 11.73 -10.35
CA GLU A 44 7.67 12.78 -9.86
C GLU A 44 6.21 12.32 -9.84
N GLU A 45 5.79 11.54 -10.85
CA GLU A 45 4.44 10.99 -10.97
C GLU A 45 4.16 9.95 -9.89
N VAL A 46 5.10 9.00 -9.68
CA VAL A 46 4.97 8.00 -8.61
C VAL A 46 4.95 8.66 -7.22
N THR A 47 5.75 9.71 -7.04
CA THR A 47 5.79 10.48 -5.78
C THR A 47 4.45 11.18 -5.53
N ALA A 48 3.92 11.90 -6.52
CA ALA A 48 2.64 12.59 -6.41
C ALA A 48 1.49 11.63 -6.12
N ARG A 49 1.48 10.46 -6.78
CA ARG A 49 0.51 9.39 -6.53
C ARG A 49 0.65 8.78 -5.14
N GLY A 50 1.89 8.60 -4.67
CA GLY A 50 2.19 8.17 -3.32
C GLY A 50 1.61 9.10 -2.24
N LEU A 51 1.78 10.41 -2.41
CA LEU A 51 1.23 11.39 -1.46
C LEU A 51 -0.30 11.38 -1.43
N LYS A 52 -0.96 11.34 -2.61
CA LYS A 52 -2.42 11.16 -2.69
C LYS A 52 -2.91 9.87 -2.03
N PHE A 53 -2.11 8.80 -2.14
CA PHE A 53 -2.41 7.54 -1.46
C PHE A 53 -2.34 7.69 0.06
N LEU A 54 -1.36 8.41 0.61
CA LEU A 54 -1.30 8.70 2.06
C LEU A 54 -2.49 9.57 2.52
N GLU A 55 -2.88 10.58 1.74
CA GLU A 55 -4.08 11.37 2.01
C GLU A 55 -5.33 10.48 2.05
N TRP A 56 -5.48 9.58 1.07
CA TRP A 56 -6.58 8.62 1.04
C TRP A 56 -6.54 7.65 2.23
N LEU A 57 -5.36 7.18 2.65
CA LEU A 57 -5.22 6.34 3.84
C LEU A 57 -5.75 7.05 5.10
N CYS A 58 -5.52 8.35 5.25
CA CYS A 58 -6.05 9.13 6.37
C CYS A 58 -7.58 9.24 6.37
N THR A 59 -8.26 8.99 5.24
CA THR A 59 -9.73 8.95 5.16
C THR A 59 -10.34 7.63 5.62
N ARG A 60 -9.51 6.60 5.80
CA ARG A 60 -9.95 5.26 6.22
C ARG A 60 -10.41 5.26 7.67
N LYS A 61 -11.44 4.46 7.96
CA LYS A 61 -11.94 4.27 9.32
C LYS A 61 -11.10 3.28 10.12
N GLU A 62 -10.35 2.43 9.42
CA GLU A 62 -9.47 1.42 9.99
C GLU A 62 -8.28 2.09 10.70
N LYS A 63 -7.96 1.62 11.91
CA LYS A 63 -6.85 2.17 12.71
C LYS A 63 -5.50 1.53 12.40
N GLU A 64 -5.52 0.24 12.07
CA GLU A 64 -4.35 -0.55 11.73
C GLU A 64 -4.53 -1.01 10.29
N ILE A 65 -3.65 -0.54 9.41
CA ILE A 65 -3.72 -0.81 7.97
C ILE A 65 -2.38 -1.41 7.53
N ALA A 66 -2.43 -2.61 6.96
CA ALA A 66 -1.29 -3.21 6.29
C ALA A 66 -1.29 -2.79 4.82
N VAL A 67 -0.18 -2.20 4.36
CA VAL A 67 0.03 -1.84 2.95
C VAL A 67 1.05 -2.79 2.35
N VAL A 68 0.62 -3.63 1.40
CA VAL A 68 1.49 -4.55 0.66
C VAL A 68 1.78 -3.95 -0.71
N THR A 69 3.05 -3.63 -0.97
CA THR A 69 3.47 -2.94 -2.20
C THR A 69 4.98 -3.12 -2.45
N HIS A 70 5.53 -2.42 -3.43
CA HIS A 70 6.93 -2.50 -3.81
C HIS A 70 7.82 -1.49 -3.09
N SER A 71 9.06 -1.89 -2.80
CA SER A 71 10.10 -1.05 -2.18
C SER A 71 10.30 0.29 -2.90
N SER A 72 10.28 0.31 -4.24
CA SER A 72 10.44 1.55 -5.01
C SER A 72 9.27 2.52 -4.84
N PHE A 73 8.04 2.03 -4.69
CA PHE A 73 6.87 2.88 -4.44
C PHE A 73 6.96 3.51 -3.04
N LEU A 74 7.26 2.69 -2.02
CA LEU A 74 7.43 3.17 -0.64
C LEU A 74 8.58 4.18 -0.53
N PHE A 75 9.74 3.88 -1.13
CA PHE A 75 10.89 4.78 -1.10
C PHE A 75 10.55 6.17 -1.64
N ASN A 76 9.95 6.27 -2.83
CA ASN A 76 9.61 7.56 -3.42
C ASN A 76 8.54 8.30 -2.61
N THR A 77 7.52 7.59 -2.14
CA THR A 77 6.43 8.15 -1.35
C THR A 77 6.93 8.68 -0.01
N LEU A 78 7.63 7.85 0.77
CA LEU A 78 8.09 8.16 2.12
C LEU A 78 9.26 9.14 2.13
N SER A 79 10.09 9.16 1.07
CA SER A 79 11.13 10.18 0.91
C SER A 79 10.56 11.57 0.70
N ALA A 80 9.37 11.70 0.11
CA ALA A 80 8.68 12.98 -0.06
C ALA A 80 7.82 13.36 1.15
N PHE A 81 7.48 12.40 2.01
CA PHE A 81 6.64 12.58 3.19
C PHE A 81 7.46 12.91 4.46
N GLY A 82 6.85 13.56 5.46
CA GLY A 82 7.47 13.74 6.79
C GLY A 82 8.64 14.73 6.84
N ASN A 83 8.57 15.83 6.08
CA ASN A 83 9.58 16.89 6.13
C ASN A 83 9.63 17.62 7.49
N ASP A 84 8.59 17.44 8.30
CA ASP A 84 8.46 17.92 9.68
C ASP A 84 8.91 16.89 10.72
N CYS A 85 9.36 15.70 10.31
CA CYS A 85 9.90 14.69 11.21
C CYS A 85 11.35 15.00 11.61
N HIS A 86 11.78 14.44 12.74
CA HIS A 86 13.19 14.48 13.15
C HIS A 86 14.09 13.83 12.07
N PRO A 87 15.31 14.34 11.80
CA PRO A 87 16.18 13.83 10.75
C PRO A 87 16.37 12.30 10.77
N ASN A 88 16.56 11.71 11.95
CA ASN A 88 16.69 10.25 12.09
C ASN A 88 15.46 9.49 11.59
N ILE A 89 14.26 9.98 11.89
CA ILE A 89 12.99 9.39 11.41
C ILE A 89 12.89 9.55 9.89
N LYS A 90 13.29 10.70 9.36
CA LYS A 90 13.32 10.93 7.91
C LYS A 90 14.26 9.95 7.20
N THR A 91 15.44 9.71 7.76
CA THR A 91 16.40 8.74 7.22
C THR A 91 15.83 7.33 7.24
N GLU A 92 15.17 6.93 8.33
CA GLU A 92 14.58 5.60 8.44
C GLU A 92 13.38 5.42 7.48
N LEU A 93 12.49 6.41 7.37
CA LEU A 93 11.36 6.39 6.44
C LEU A 93 11.81 6.32 4.97
N SER A 94 12.90 6.98 4.63
CA SER A 94 13.45 6.99 3.26
C SER A 94 14.38 5.82 2.95
N ALA A 95 14.61 4.89 3.88
CA ALA A 95 15.39 3.69 3.59
C ALA A 95 14.59 2.71 2.70
N HIS A 96 15.26 2.12 1.70
CA HIS A 96 14.69 1.06 0.89
C HIS A 96 14.28 -0.15 1.74
N PHE A 97 13.13 -0.72 1.42
CA PHE A 97 12.64 -1.95 2.04
C PHE A 97 13.32 -3.14 1.37
N ALA A 98 13.77 -4.10 2.18
CA ALA A 98 14.19 -5.42 1.73
C ALA A 98 12.98 -6.27 1.30
N ASN A 99 13.25 -7.42 0.66
CA ASN A 99 12.18 -8.32 0.25
C ASN A 99 11.43 -8.84 1.49
N CYS A 100 10.10 -8.78 1.45
CA CYS A 100 9.22 -9.16 2.57
C CYS A 100 9.48 -8.40 3.89
N GLU A 101 10.19 -7.26 3.85
CA GLU A 101 10.39 -6.45 5.05
C GLU A 101 9.05 -5.84 5.51
N LEU A 102 8.77 -5.96 6.80
CA LEU A 102 7.68 -5.27 7.48
C LEU A 102 8.25 -4.11 8.29
N ARG A 103 7.74 -2.89 8.03
CA ARG A 103 8.04 -1.71 8.83
C ARG A 103 6.74 -1.09 9.31
N SER A 104 6.61 -0.94 10.62
CA SER A 104 5.45 -0.29 11.25
C SER A 104 5.70 1.21 11.39
N MET A 105 4.69 2.03 11.09
CA MET A 105 4.75 3.48 11.26
C MET A 105 3.41 4.03 11.72
N VAL A 106 3.44 5.18 12.40
CA VAL A 106 2.25 5.90 12.85
C VAL A 106 2.11 7.17 12.02
N ILE A 107 1.01 7.28 11.30
CA ILE A 107 0.63 8.50 10.58
C ILE A 107 -0.36 9.26 11.45
N VAL A 108 -0.07 10.54 11.70
CA VAL A 108 -0.91 11.41 12.54
C VAL A 108 -1.47 12.53 11.69
N ASP A 109 -2.80 12.58 11.57
CA ASP A 109 -3.47 13.74 11.02
C ASP A 109 -3.57 14.84 12.09
N LYS A 110 -2.72 15.87 11.95
CA LYS A 110 -2.69 17.03 12.86
C LYS A 110 -3.92 17.93 12.71
N GLY A 111 -4.72 17.77 11.65
CA GLY A 111 -5.95 18.54 11.41
C GLY A 111 -7.21 17.97 12.05
N MET A 112 -7.21 16.69 12.46
CA MET A 112 -8.39 15.95 12.95
C MET A 112 -8.39 15.66 14.47
N VAL A 113 -7.77 16.51 15.29
CA VAL A 113 -7.83 16.36 16.75
C VAL A 113 -9.26 16.60 17.24
N GLY A 114 -10.11 15.57 17.28
CA GLY A 114 -11.43 15.68 17.92
C GLY A 114 -12.54 14.71 17.52
N SER A 115 -12.43 13.91 16.46
CA SER A 115 -13.52 12.99 16.10
C SER A 115 -13.00 11.66 15.58
N ASN A 116 -13.31 10.55 16.27
CA ASN A 116 -14.06 9.44 15.67
C ASN A 116 -14.22 8.24 16.62
N ASN A 117 -15.45 7.69 16.62
CA ASN A 117 -15.80 6.42 17.25
C ASN A 117 -15.31 5.24 16.40
N SER A 118 -14.73 4.24 17.06
CA SER A 118 -14.12 3.06 16.45
C SER A 118 -15.16 2.11 15.85
N THR A 119 -15.06 1.78 14.56
CA THR A 119 -15.81 0.65 13.96
C THR A 119 -14.85 -0.23 13.16
N THR A 120 -14.46 -1.36 13.75
CA THR A 120 -13.74 -2.42 13.03
C THR A 120 -14.76 -3.19 12.18
N ASN A 121 -14.41 -3.48 10.92
CA ASN A 121 -15.26 -4.27 10.01
C ASN A 121 -14.80 -5.73 9.91
N TYR A 122 -14.10 -6.21 10.94
CA TYR A 122 -13.55 -7.56 10.96
C TYR A 122 -14.52 -8.51 11.67
N PRO A 123 -15.16 -9.47 10.97
CA PRO A 123 -16.11 -10.41 11.57
C PRO A 123 -15.45 -11.50 12.44
N GLY A 124 -14.20 -11.34 12.84
CA GLY A 124 -13.60 -12.11 13.94
C GLY A 124 -13.37 -13.59 13.67
N LYS A 125 -12.93 -13.97 12.46
CA LYS A 125 -12.49 -15.36 12.23
C LYS A 125 -10.99 -15.43 12.03
N ILE A 126 -10.31 -16.07 12.98
CA ILE A 126 -8.93 -16.53 12.84
C ILE A 126 -8.88 -17.44 11.61
N PRO A 127 -8.02 -17.18 10.60
CA PRO A 127 -7.80 -18.12 9.51
C PRO A 127 -7.37 -19.47 10.10
N HIS A 128 -8.06 -20.56 9.78
CA HIS A 128 -7.56 -21.89 10.08
C HIS A 128 -6.40 -22.20 9.14
N GLY A 129 -5.19 -21.86 9.55
CA GLY A 129 -3.94 -22.20 8.89
C GLY A 129 -2.84 -22.31 9.95
N PRO A 130 -1.93 -23.29 9.86
CA PRO A 130 -0.76 -23.29 10.74
C PRO A 130 0.05 -22.02 10.53
N ASP A 131 0.38 -21.30 11.61
CA ASP A 131 1.41 -20.26 11.62
C ASP A 131 2.78 -20.94 11.49
N LEU A 132 3.07 -21.46 10.30
CA LEU A 132 4.37 -22.02 9.97
C LEU A 132 5.22 -20.95 9.29
N PRO A 133 6.45 -20.69 9.77
CA PRO A 133 7.41 -19.92 9.00
C PRO A 133 7.67 -20.63 7.67
N SER A 134 7.76 -19.85 6.58
CA SER A 134 8.16 -20.35 5.27
C SER A 134 9.66 -20.65 5.25
N ASP A 135 10.07 -21.70 5.96
CA ASP A 135 11.37 -22.34 5.78
C ASP A 135 11.15 -23.80 5.37
N ALA A 136 11.22 -24.03 4.07
CA ALA A 136 11.66 -25.29 3.49
C ALA A 136 12.26 -25.01 2.11
N THR A 137 13.59 -25.06 2.06
CA THR A 137 14.40 -25.21 0.87
C THR A 137 14.09 -26.52 0.14
N ASP A 138 13.88 -26.46 -1.17
CA ASP A 138 14.75 -27.04 -2.20
C ASP A 138 14.45 -26.40 -3.56
#